data_AF-A0A7W0ULU7-F1
#
_entry.id   AF-A0A7W0ULU7-F1
#
_cell.length_a   1.000
_cell.length_b   1.000
_cell.length_c   1.000
_cell.angle_alpha   90.00
_cell.angle_beta   90.00
_cell.angle_gamma   90.00
#
_symmetry.space_group_name_H-M   'P 1'
#
loop_
_entity.id
_entity.type
_entity.pdbx_description
1 polymer ?
#
loop_
_entity_poly.entity_id
_entity_poly.type
_entity_poly.pdbx_seq_one_letter_code
_entity_poly.pdbx_strand_id
1 'polypeptide(L)'
;PPRFRDYADYAEVVGQLEKSGCIQDYTSIWWDIRLHPRLGTVEIRICDAVTRVEDAVAIAAYCQALVKQLSERYDAGEEIPSYHRILTSENKWLAGRYGLEAPVMDLGSGRRNRVPVARLVRRTLAEIEPHARELGCERELQGVRELLSRGNSADRQLRIYNANRDIVEVAREIADATERLPAPASV
;
A
#
# COMPACT_ATOMS: atom_id res chain seq x y z
N PRO A 1 2.27 -9.22 -8.08
CA PRO A 1 3.07 -10.13 -8.95
C PRO A 1 2.60 -11.58 -8.76
N PRO A 2 2.83 -12.50 -9.71
CA PRO A 2 2.77 -13.94 -9.41
C PRO A 2 3.87 -14.31 -8.39
N ARG A 3 3.75 -15.49 -7.78
CA ARG A 3 4.77 -16.01 -6.87
C ARG A 3 5.96 -16.51 -7.68
N PHE A 4 7.16 -16.11 -7.28
CA PHE A 4 8.43 -16.64 -7.76
C PHE A 4 9.13 -17.39 -6.63
N ARG A 5 9.91 -18.41 -6.96
CA ARG A 5 10.68 -19.19 -5.97
C ARG A 5 11.84 -18.38 -5.41
N ASP A 6 12.56 -17.71 -6.31
CA ASP A 6 13.71 -16.88 -6.01
C ASP A 6 13.91 -15.83 -7.13
N TYR A 7 14.99 -15.08 -7.06
CA TYR A 7 15.33 -14.08 -8.07
C TYR A 7 15.67 -14.70 -9.44
N ALA A 8 16.25 -15.90 -9.47
CA ALA A 8 16.62 -16.57 -10.72
C ALA A 8 15.36 -16.99 -11.49
N ASP A 9 14.37 -17.54 -10.80
CA ASP A 9 13.04 -17.88 -11.33
C ASP A 9 12.34 -16.65 -11.92
N TYR A 10 12.40 -15.51 -11.22
CA TYR A 10 11.92 -14.23 -11.74
C TYR A 10 12.66 -13.79 -13.01
N ALA A 11 13.99 -13.78 -12.97
CA ALA A 11 14.83 -13.33 -14.07
C ALA A 11 14.66 -14.22 -15.32
N GLU A 12 14.47 -15.52 -15.14
CA GLU A 12 14.19 -16.45 -16.23
C GLU A 12 12.86 -16.12 -16.92
N VAL A 13 11.78 -15.94 -16.16
CA VAL A 13 10.46 -15.62 -16.72
C VAL A 13 10.48 -14.26 -17.44
N VAL A 14 11.08 -13.23 -16.84
CA VAL A 14 11.21 -11.92 -17.49
C VAL A 14 12.07 -12.02 -18.75
N GLY A 15 13.20 -12.73 -18.67
CA GLY A 15 14.07 -12.94 -19.82
C GLY A 15 13.39 -13.71 -20.96
N GLN A 16 12.47 -14.63 -20.67
CA GLN A 16 11.66 -15.30 -21.69
C GLN A 16 10.70 -14.32 -22.37
N LEU A 17 10.04 -13.44 -21.61
CA LEU A 17 9.14 -12.41 -22.16
C LEU A 17 9.86 -11.39 -23.05
N GLU A 18 11.09 -11.01 -22.68
CA GLU A 18 11.95 -10.14 -23.48
C GLU A 18 12.40 -10.86 -24.76
N LYS A 19 12.90 -12.11 -24.65
CA LYS A 19 13.35 -12.91 -25.80
C LYS A 19 12.23 -13.19 -26.81
N SER A 20 11.00 -13.38 -26.36
CA SER A 20 9.85 -13.58 -27.23
C SER A 20 9.34 -12.29 -27.87
N GLY A 21 9.88 -11.12 -27.50
CA GLY A 21 9.43 -9.81 -27.96
C GLY A 21 8.07 -9.39 -27.39
N CYS A 22 7.59 -10.04 -26.32
CA CYS A 22 6.31 -9.68 -25.69
C CYS A 22 6.41 -8.37 -24.89
N ILE A 23 7.60 -8.08 -24.36
CA ILE A 23 7.91 -6.83 -23.65
C ILE A 23 9.29 -6.34 -24.08
N GLN A 24 9.52 -5.02 -23.99
CA GLN A 24 10.84 -4.45 -24.25
C GLN A 24 11.81 -4.75 -23.10
N ASP A 25 11.35 -4.55 -21.86
CA ASP A 25 12.09 -4.90 -20.66
C ASP A 25 11.14 -5.10 -19.45
N TYR A 26 11.70 -5.49 -18.30
CA TYR A 26 10.97 -5.66 -17.04
C TYR A 26 10.10 -4.45 -16.64
N THR A 27 10.37 -3.24 -17.14
CA THR A 27 9.60 -2.05 -16.78
C THR A 27 8.20 -2.04 -17.40
N SER A 28 7.99 -2.82 -18.47
CA SER A 28 6.70 -2.96 -19.16
C SER A 28 5.71 -3.86 -18.42
N ILE A 29 6.12 -4.45 -17.30
CA ILE A 29 5.28 -5.34 -16.50
C ILE A 29 4.46 -4.54 -15.49
N TRP A 30 3.13 -4.58 -15.65
CA TRP A 30 2.16 -3.86 -14.84
C TRP A 30 1.79 -4.66 -13.58
N TRP A 31 2.68 -4.63 -12.59
CA TRP A 31 2.43 -5.22 -11.27
C TRP A 31 2.28 -4.15 -10.18
N ASP A 32 1.44 -4.47 -9.19
CA ASP A 32 1.23 -3.64 -7.99
C ASP A 32 2.50 -3.47 -7.15
N ILE A 33 3.38 -4.47 -7.19
CA ILE A 33 4.69 -4.45 -6.54
C ILE A 33 5.69 -5.03 -7.55
N ARG A 34 6.80 -4.35 -7.75
CA ARG A 34 7.79 -4.67 -8.79
C ARG A 34 9.20 -4.61 -8.26
N LEU A 35 10.05 -5.53 -8.69
CA LEU A 35 11.49 -5.45 -8.46
C LEU A 35 12.11 -4.45 -9.44
N HIS A 36 13.05 -3.64 -8.97
CA HIS A 36 13.84 -2.75 -9.82
C HIS A 36 15.34 -3.08 -9.72
N PRO A 37 15.82 -4.09 -10.48
CA PRO A 37 17.18 -4.60 -10.34
C PRO A 37 18.27 -3.55 -10.52
N ARG A 38 18.07 -2.55 -11.40
CA ARG A 38 19.06 -1.49 -11.64
C ARG A 38 19.25 -0.55 -10.43
N LEU A 39 18.28 -0.49 -9.52
CA LEU A 39 18.34 0.34 -8.31
C LEU A 39 18.47 -0.50 -7.03
N GLY A 40 18.34 -1.82 -7.12
CA GLY A 40 18.32 -2.70 -5.95
C GLY A 40 17.10 -2.46 -5.05
N THR A 41 15.97 -2.01 -5.61
CA THR A 41 14.77 -1.64 -4.84
C THR A 41 13.56 -2.53 -5.15
N VAL A 42 12.60 -2.50 -4.22
CA VAL A 42 11.23 -2.98 -4.42
C VAL A 42 10.31 -1.78 -4.50
N GLU A 43 9.60 -1.64 -5.62
CA GLU A 43 8.66 -0.55 -5.85
C GLU A 43 7.23 -0.98 -5.50
N ILE A 44 6.61 -0.28 -4.55
CA ILE A 44 5.18 -0.42 -4.23
C ILE A 44 4.41 0.59 -5.07
N ARG A 45 3.56 0.10 -5.96
CA ARG A 45 2.91 0.86 -7.04
C ARG A 45 1.38 0.76 -7.01
N ILE A 46 0.83 0.32 -5.87
CA ILE A 46 -0.60 0.10 -5.70
C ILE A 46 -1.36 1.39 -5.33
N CYS A 47 -0.66 2.40 -4.82
CA CYS A 47 -1.28 3.62 -4.33
C CYS A 47 -1.72 4.54 -5.48
N ASP A 48 -2.90 5.14 -5.31
CA ASP A 48 -3.34 6.29 -6.12
C ASP A 48 -2.52 7.54 -5.79
N ALA A 49 -2.67 8.59 -6.60
CA ALA A 49 -2.15 9.91 -6.26
C ALA A 49 -2.82 10.43 -4.97
N VAL A 50 -2.04 10.60 -3.92
CA VAL A 50 -2.52 11.05 -2.61
C VAL A 50 -2.63 12.57 -2.60
N THR A 51 -3.77 13.07 -2.15
CA THR A 51 -4.10 14.51 -2.21
C THR A 51 -3.34 15.34 -1.18
N ARG A 52 -3.04 14.79 0.00
CA ARG A 52 -2.26 15.46 1.05
C ARG A 52 -0.87 14.87 1.17
N VAL A 53 0.14 15.73 1.27
CA VAL A 53 1.53 15.30 1.45
C VAL A 53 1.71 14.52 2.75
N GLU A 54 1.05 14.94 3.85
CA GLU A 54 1.12 14.23 5.13
C GLU A 54 0.61 12.78 5.02
N ASP A 55 -0.46 12.56 4.24
CA ASP A 55 -1.03 11.24 4.02
C ASP A 55 -0.09 10.37 3.16
N ALA A 56 0.57 10.98 2.16
CA ALA A 56 1.56 10.29 1.33
C ALA A 56 2.77 9.86 2.17
N VAL A 57 3.26 10.74 3.04
CA VAL A 57 4.38 10.47 3.96
C VAL A 57 4.00 9.38 4.96
N ALA A 58 2.78 9.41 5.51
CA ALA A 58 2.29 8.37 6.41
C ALA A 58 2.21 6.99 5.75
N ILE A 59 1.72 6.92 4.51
CA ILE A 59 1.69 5.68 3.72
C ILE A 59 3.12 5.20 3.43
N ALA A 60 4.04 6.11 3.10
CA ALA A 60 5.45 5.76 2.89
C ALA A 60 6.10 5.19 4.15
N ALA A 61 5.89 5.80 5.31
CA ALA A 61 6.39 5.31 6.60
C ALA A 61 5.82 3.91 6.94
N TYR A 62 4.53 3.68 6.71
CA TYR A 62 3.90 2.37 6.86
C TYR A 62 4.53 1.31 5.97
N CYS A 63 4.71 1.61 4.68
CA CYS A 63 5.36 0.71 3.74
C CYS A 63 6.81 0.41 4.13
N GLN A 64 7.57 1.43 4.54
CA GLN A 64 8.96 1.27 4.93
C GLN A 64 9.10 0.40 6.19
N ALA A 65 8.30 0.65 7.23
CA ALA A 65 8.31 -0.12 8.45
C ALA A 65 7.84 -1.57 8.23
N LEU A 66 6.84 -1.78 7.37
CA LEU A 66 6.40 -3.12 6.96
C LEU A 66 7.50 -3.89 6.21
N VAL A 67 8.19 -3.23 5.27
CA VAL A 67 9.31 -3.87 4.56
C VAL A 67 10.44 -4.22 5.52
N LYS A 68 10.81 -3.32 6.45
CA LYS A 68 11.82 -3.61 7.48
C LYS A 68 11.44 -4.83 8.31
N GLN A 69 10.21 -4.88 8.83
CA GLN A 69 9.71 -6.03 9.59
C GLN A 69 9.83 -7.33 8.77
N LEU A 70 9.40 -7.32 7.50
CA LEU A 70 9.45 -8.50 6.64
C LEU A 70 10.89 -8.94 6.35
N SER A 71 11.81 -7.99 6.14
CA SER A 71 13.24 -8.26 5.96
C SER A 71 13.85 -8.92 7.19
N GLU A 72 13.58 -8.39 8.39
CA GLU A 72 14.14 -8.94 9.63
C GLU A 72 13.61 -10.34 9.94
N ARG A 73 12.32 -10.58 9.69
CA ARG A 73 11.73 -11.92 9.81
C ARG A 73 12.36 -12.90 8.82
N TYR A 74 12.60 -12.46 7.59
CA TYR A 74 13.30 -13.28 6.59
C TYR A 74 14.73 -13.60 7.02
N ASP A 75 15.49 -12.61 7.50
CA ASP A 75 16.87 -12.80 7.97
C ASP A 75 16.94 -13.70 9.22
N ALA A 76 15.90 -13.69 10.05
CA ALA A 76 15.73 -14.62 11.18
C ALA A 76 15.35 -16.05 10.75
N GLY A 77 15.16 -16.31 9.45
CA GLY A 77 14.78 -17.61 8.91
C GLY A 77 13.31 -17.97 9.13
N GLU A 78 12.45 -16.99 9.42
CA GLU A 78 11.02 -17.23 9.56
C GLU A 78 10.36 -17.51 8.20
N GLU A 79 9.37 -18.38 8.20
CA GLU A 79 8.53 -18.57 7.03
C GLU A 79 7.58 -17.38 6.86
N ILE A 80 7.69 -16.68 5.73
CA ILE A 80 6.78 -15.60 5.37
C ILE A 80 5.54 -16.20 4.69
N PRO A 81 4.33 -16.02 5.26
CA PRO A 81 3.11 -16.59 4.70
C PRO A 81 2.84 -16.11 3.28
N SER A 82 2.50 -17.05 2.41
CA SER A 82 2.06 -16.77 1.03
C SER A 82 0.67 -17.36 0.82
N TYR A 83 -0.18 -16.60 0.14
CA TYR A 83 -1.55 -17.01 -0.16
C TYR A 83 -1.79 -17.19 -1.65
N HIS A 84 -2.79 -18.00 -2.00
CA HIS A 84 -3.18 -18.19 -3.39
C HIS A 84 -3.65 -16.87 -4.02
N ARG A 85 -3.25 -16.62 -5.27
CA ARG A 85 -3.51 -15.35 -5.96
C ARG A 85 -4.99 -14.99 -6.06
N ILE A 86 -5.87 -15.98 -6.20
CA ILE A 86 -7.33 -15.72 -6.24
C ILE A 86 -7.79 -15.04 -4.93
N LEU A 87 -7.28 -15.48 -3.78
CA LEU A 87 -7.68 -14.94 -2.48
C LEU A 87 -7.15 -13.51 -2.28
N THR A 88 -5.90 -13.26 -2.66
CA THR A 88 -5.30 -11.92 -2.54
C THR A 88 -5.92 -10.94 -3.54
N SER A 89 -6.23 -11.38 -4.77
CA SER A 89 -6.94 -10.57 -5.76
C SER A 89 -8.36 -10.21 -5.33
N GLU A 90 -9.10 -11.14 -4.71
CA GLU A 90 -10.44 -10.85 -4.17
C GLU A 90 -10.37 -9.81 -3.06
N ASN A 91 -9.46 -9.97 -2.09
CA ASN A 91 -9.24 -8.97 -1.04
C ASN A 91 -8.86 -7.60 -1.61
N LYS A 92 -8.01 -7.57 -2.63
CA LYS A 92 -7.63 -6.34 -3.33
C LYS A 92 -8.84 -5.68 -3.99
N TRP A 93 -9.67 -6.44 -4.70
CA TRP A 93 -10.87 -5.92 -5.35
C TRP A 93 -11.85 -5.33 -4.32
N LEU A 94 -12.08 -6.05 -3.23
CA LEU A 94 -12.93 -5.59 -2.12
C LEU A 94 -12.41 -4.27 -1.53
N ALA A 95 -11.10 -4.19 -1.27
CA ALA A 95 -10.47 -2.98 -0.74
C ALA A 95 -10.60 -1.80 -1.72
N GLY A 96 -10.35 -2.00 -3.01
CA GLY A 96 -10.51 -0.96 -4.03
C GLY A 96 -11.95 -0.48 -4.19
N ARG A 97 -12.95 -1.38 -4.02
CA ARG A 97 -14.36 -1.04 -4.18
C ARG A 97 -14.99 -0.39 -2.94
N TYR A 98 -14.61 -0.82 -1.75
CA TYR A 98 -15.30 -0.48 -0.49
C TYR A 98 -14.41 0.27 0.51
N GLY A 99 -13.15 0.54 0.17
CA GLY A 99 -12.23 1.32 1.01
C GLY A 99 -11.96 0.66 2.36
N LEU A 100 -11.90 1.46 3.43
CA LEU A 100 -11.50 1.02 4.78
C LEU A 100 -12.50 0.05 5.44
N GLU A 101 -13.77 0.09 5.01
CA GLU A 101 -14.84 -0.77 5.50
C GLU A 101 -14.98 -2.06 4.67
N ALA A 102 -14.08 -2.29 3.69
CA ALA A 102 -14.10 -3.48 2.86
C ALA A 102 -14.07 -4.77 3.71
N PRO A 103 -15.04 -5.69 3.54
CA PRO A 103 -15.09 -6.92 4.30
C PRO A 103 -14.13 -7.95 3.68
N VAL A 104 -12.86 -7.90 4.06
CA VAL A 104 -11.79 -8.76 3.52
C VAL A 104 -11.62 -10.05 4.33
N MET A 105 -11.07 -11.07 3.70
CA MET A 105 -10.69 -12.33 4.36
C MET A 105 -9.42 -12.11 5.19
N ASP A 106 -9.43 -12.44 6.49
CA ASP A 106 -8.22 -12.49 7.31
C ASP A 106 -7.47 -13.80 7.06
N LEU A 107 -6.64 -13.78 6.00
CA LEU A 107 -5.90 -14.97 5.55
C LEU A 107 -4.87 -15.46 6.58
N GLY A 108 -4.40 -14.57 7.48
CA GLY A 108 -3.44 -14.91 8.53
C GLY A 108 -4.04 -15.71 9.68
N SER A 109 -5.31 -15.48 10.01
CA SER A 109 -5.94 -16.18 11.13
C SER A 109 -6.64 -17.49 10.73
N GLY A 110 -6.86 -17.73 9.44
CA GLY A 110 -7.61 -18.88 8.92
C GLY A 110 -9.07 -18.98 9.42
N ARG A 111 -9.62 -17.90 9.99
CA ARG A 111 -10.97 -17.91 10.58
C ARG A 111 -12.00 -17.66 9.51
N ARG A 112 -13.18 -18.28 9.66
CA ARG A 112 -14.30 -18.19 8.70
C ARG A 112 -15.09 -16.87 8.80
N ASN A 113 -14.43 -15.74 9.06
CA ASN A 113 -15.07 -14.42 9.20
C ASN A 113 -14.35 -13.38 8.33
N ARG A 114 -15.13 -12.61 7.55
CA ARG A 114 -14.65 -11.40 6.89
C ARG A 114 -14.57 -10.27 7.92
N VAL A 115 -13.54 -9.43 7.82
CA VAL A 115 -13.34 -8.29 8.72
C VAL A 115 -13.08 -7.02 7.91
N PRO A 116 -13.43 -5.83 8.43
CA PRO A 116 -13.05 -4.58 7.77
C PRO A 116 -11.54 -4.49 7.58
N VAL A 117 -11.07 -4.06 6.41
CA VAL A 117 -9.63 -3.93 6.14
C VAL A 117 -8.95 -2.99 7.15
N ALA A 118 -9.65 -1.96 7.62
CA ALA A 118 -9.18 -1.09 8.70
C ALA A 118 -8.75 -1.85 9.96
N ARG A 119 -9.40 -2.98 10.29
CA ARG A 119 -9.00 -3.82 11.42
C ARG A 119 -7.64 -4.48 11.17
N LEU A 120 -7.38 -4.96 9.96
CA LEU A 120 -6.10 -5.57 9.60
C LEU A 120 -4.98 -4.52 9.61
N VAL A 121 -5.24 -3.33 9.07
CA VAL A 121 -4.26 -2.22 9.10
C VAL A 121 -3.92 -1.84 10.55
N ARG A 122 -4.91 -1.76 11.46
CA ARG A 122 -4.64 -1.51 12.90
C ARG A 122 -3.76 -2.59 13.53
N ARG A 123 -3.98 -3.86 13.19
CA ARG A 123 -3.13 -4.97 13.67
C ARG A 123 -1.70 -4.79 13.15
N THR A 124 -1.53 -4.61 11.84
CA THR A 124 -0.20 -4.41 11.25
C THR A 124 0.50 -3.18 11.81
N LEU A 125 -0.22 -2.08 12.08
CA LEU A 125 0.35 -0.90 12.73
C LEU A 125 1.01 -1.21 14.07
N ALA A 126 0.35 -2.01 14.92
CA ALA A 126 0.91 -2.42 16.20
C ALA A 126 2.16 -3.31 16.03
N GLU A 127 2.18 -4.13 14.99
CA GLU A 127 3.31 -5.02 14.68
C GLU A 127 4.52 -4.23 14.14
N ILE A 128 4.32 -3.21 13.30
CA ILE A 128 5.41 -2.46 12.65
C ILE A 128 5.92 -1.27 13.46
N GLU A 129 5.25 -0.89 14.55
CA GLU A 129 5.60 0.28 15.36
C GLU A 129 7.04 0.25 15.93
N PRO A 130 7.58 -0.88 16.44
CA PRO A 130 8.98 -0.95 16.84
C PRO A 130 9.95 -0.68 15.67
N HIS A 131 9.63 -1.19 14.49
CA HIS A 131 10.45 -1.02 13.28
C HIS A 131 10.44 0.43 12.78
N ALA A 132 9.29 1.11 12.91
CA ALA A 132 9.18 2.54 12.60
C ALA A 132 9.98 3.42 13.57
N ARG A 133 10.05 3.06 14.86
CA ARG A 133 10.93 3.74 15.83
C ARG A 133 12.39 3.65 15.46
N GLU A 134 12.86 2.46 15.08
CA GLU A 134 14.24 2.25 14.66
C GLU A 134 14.59 3.02 13.37
N LEU A 135 13.63 3.17 12.47
CA LEU A 135 13.76 3.98 11.24
C LEU A 135 13.63 5.49 11.48
N GLY A 136 13.21 5.91 12.68
CA GLY A 136 12.94 7.32 12.99
C GLY A 136 11.67 7.87 12.33
N CYS A 137 10.74 7.02 11.89
CA CYS A 137 9.49 7.42 11.21
C CYS A 137 8.22 7.16 12.03
N GLU A 138 8.35 7.03 13.36
CA GLU A 138 7.22 6.77 14.27
C GLU A 138 6.16 7.89 14.19
N ARG A 139 6.58 9.15 14.06
CA ARG A 139 5.66 10.29 13.94
C ARG A 139 4.83 10.20 12.66
N GLU A 140 5.47 9.91 11.54
CA GLU A 140 4.84 9.78 10.24
C GLU A 140 3.88 8.59 10.22
N LEU A 141 4.24 7.48 10.88
CA LEU A 141 3.38 6.32 11.03
C LEU A 141 2.06 6.63 11.77
N GLN A 142 2.07 7.60 12.70
CA GLN A 142 0.84 8.05 13.37
C GLN A 142 -0.20 8.60 12.37
N GLY A 143 0.24 9.17 11.25
CA GLY A 143 -0.66 9.67 10.20
C GLY A 143 -1.58 8.57 9.63
N VAL A 144 -1.17 7.30 9.66
CA VAL A 144 -2.05 6.18 9.28
C VAL A 144 -3.15 5.95 10.31
N ARG A 145 -2.85 6.11 11.60
CA ARG A 145 -3.87 6.02 12.66
C ARG A 145 -4.90 7.14 12.51
N GLU A 146 -4.46 8.34 12.15
CA GLU A 146 -5.34 9.47 11.84
C GLU A 146 -6.21 9.19 10.61
N LEU A 147 -5.64 8.65 9.53
CA LEU A 147 -6.40 8.25 8.34
C LEU A 147 -7.51 7.23 8.68
N LEU A 148 -7.20 6.27 9.56
CA LEU A 148 -8.16 5.25 10.00
C LEU A 148 -9.27 5.81 10.92
N SER A 149 -9.09 6.98 11.53
CA SER A 149 -10.10 7.60 12.40
C SER A 149 -10.93 8.65 11.68
N ARG A 150 -10.32 9.47 10.80
CA ARG A 150 -10.98 10.58 10.12
C ARG A 150 -11.51 10.25 8.72
N GLY A 151 -11.14 9.09 8.18
CA GLY A 151 -11.38 8.73 6.78
C GLY A 151 -10.31 9.25 5.81
N ASN A 152 -10.27 8.65 4.62
CA ASN A 152 -9.28 8.90 3.58
C ASN A 152 -9.75 9.96 2.55
N SER A 153 -8.94 10.19 1.50
CA SER A 153 -9.26 11.14 0.44
C SER A 153 -10.55 10.79 -0.31
N ALA A 154 -10.79 9.51 -0.60
CA ALA A 154 -12.01 9.06 -1.28
C ALA A 154 -13.26 9.35 -0.44
N ASP A 155 -13.20 9.13 0.87
CA ASP A 155 -14.30 9.45 1.79
C ASP A 155 -14.63 10.96 1.78
N ARG A 156 -13.62 11.82 1.64
CA ARG A 156 -13.80 13.26 1.55
C ARG A 156 -14.43 13.67 0.22
N GLN A 157 -13.90 13.17 -0.90
CA GLN A 157 -14.40 13.47 -2.24
C GLN A 157 -15.85 13.01 -2.42
N LEU A 158 -16.18 11.81 -1.94
CA LEU A 158 -17.55 11.29 -1.96
C LEU A 158 -18.50 12.13 -1.12
N ARG A 159 -18.08 12.63 0.05
CA ARG A 159 -18.92 13.54 0.86
C ARG A 159 -19.26 14.83 0.12
N ILE A 160 -18.28 15.46 -0.52
CA ILE A 160 -18.47 16.70 -1.30
C ILE A 160 -19.41 16.43 -2.48
N TYR A 161 -19.11 15.38 -3.26
CA TYR A 161 -19.95 15.01 -4.40
C TYR A 161 -21.38 14.68 -3.99
N ASN A 162 -21.57 13.98 -2.87
CA ASN A 162 -22.92 13.61 -2.42
C ASN A 162 -23.71 14.81 -1.88
N ALA A 163 -23.04 15.83 -1.34
CA ALA A 163 -23.68 17.06 -0.89
C ALA A 163 -24.15 17.92 -2.08
N ASN A 164 -23.29 18.10 -3.08
CA ASN A 164 -23.48 19.15 -4.09
C ASN A 164 -23.72 18.62 -5.51
N ARG A 165 -23.45 17.34 -5.76
CA ARG A 165 -23.54 16.68 -7.08
C ARG A 165 -22.72 17.37 -8.17
N ASP A 166 -21.66 18.07 -7.78
CA ASP A 166 -20.78 18.81 -8.67
C ASP A 166 -19.36 18.24 -8.63
N ILE A 167 -18.89 17.74 -9.78
CA ILE A 167 -17.54 17.20 -9.92
C ILE A 167 -16.47 18.30 -9.97
N VAL A 168 -16.83 19.52 -10.39
CA VAL A 168 -15.91 20.66 -10.43
C VAL A 168 -15.54 21.08 -9.01
N GLU A 169 -16.49 21.01 -8.09
CA GLU A 169 -16.22 21.28 -6.67
C GLU A 169 -15.30 20.23 -6.05
N VAL A 170 -15.49 18.95 -6.38
CA VAL A 170 -14.57 17.88 -5.97
C VAL A 170 -13.16 18.15 -6.50
N ALA A 171 -13.02 18.51 -7.78
CA ALA A 171 -11.73 18.83 -8.38
C ALA A 171 -11.06 20.04 -7.71
N ARG A 172 -11.83 21.08 -7.38
CA ARG A 172 -11.34 22.25 -6.65
C ARG A 172 -10.85 21.86 -5.26
N GLU A 173 -11.58 21.02 -4.53
CA GLU A 173 -11.14 20.59 -3.20
C GLU A 173 -9.87 19.75 -3.26
N ILE A 174 -9.72 18.87 -4.26
CA ILE A 174 -8.48 18.13 -4.49
C ILE A 174 -7.31 19.08 -4.72
N ALA A 175 -7.49 20.12 -5.55
CA ALA A 175 -6.46 21.12 -5.81
C ALA A 175 -6.09 21.88 -4.51
N ASP A 176 -7.10 22.39 -3.79
CA ASP A 176 -6.89 23.12 -2.53
C ASP A 176 -6.19 22.26 -1.47
N ALA A 177 -6.54 20.97 -1.37
CA ALA A 177 -5.92 20.05 -0.43
C ALA A 177 -4.47 19.72 -0.79
N THR A 178 -4.12 19.78 -2.07
CA THR A 178 -2.77 19.50 -2.58
C THR A 178 -1.86 20.71 -2.47
N GLU A 179 -2.37 21.92 -2.73
CA GLU A 179 -1.59 23.16 -2.70
C GLU A 179 -1.28 23.66 -1.28
N ARG A 180 -2.10 23.29 -0.29
CA ARG A 180 -1.85 23.64 1.12
C ARG A 180 -0.63 22.85 1.63
N LEU A 181 0.55 23.43 1.47
CA LEU A 181 1.74 22.96 2.18
C LEU A 181 1.50 23.08 3.70
N PRO A 182 1.88 22.08 4.50
CA PRO A 182 1.82 22.20 5.95
C PRO A 182 2.69 23.38 6.39
N ALA A 183 2.23 24.11 7.41
CA ALA A 183 3.08 25.09 8.07
C ALA A 183 4.35 24.36 8.54
N PRO A 184 5.56 24.93 8.33
CA PRO A 184 6.80 24.28 8.72
C PRO A 184 6.73 23.90 10.21
N ALA A 185 7.13 22.68 10.53
CA ALA A 185 7.23 22.24 11.91
C ALA A 185 8.17 23.20 12.64
N SER A 186 7.67 23.84 13.70
CA SER A 186 8.50 24.62 14.61
C SER A 186 9.59 23.69 15.16
N VAL A 187 10.85 24.03 14.87
CA VAL A 187 12.06 23.39 15.40
C VAL A 187 12.17 23.67 16.89
#